data_AF-A0A936XZ68-F1
#
_entry.id   AF-A0A936XZ68-F1
#
_cell.length_a   1.000
_cell.length_b   1.000
_cell.length_c   1.000
_cell.angle_alpha   90.00
_cell.angle_beta   90.00
_cell.angle_gamma   90.00
#
_symmetry.space_group_name_H-M   'P 1'
#
loop_
_entity.id
_entity.type
_entity.pdbx_description
1 polymer ?
#
loop_
_entity_poly.entity_id
_entity_poly.type
_entity_poly.pdbx_seq_one_letter_code
_entity_poly.pdbx_strand_id
1 'polypeptide(L)'
;MRLSNPAKVNGEVFYMIDRIEKEMKGTPKTALKNFYTHSPYSFSDTTQKAIKNLIKTPIMIISEPDIQWWLRERGYDYSYNNITDHAAMVNELQRLGNNNAVLVTTTDKGYRKPDNMRHPHSWSIADPEQIIKWLRSQ
;
A
#
# COMPACT_ATOMS: atom_id res chain seq x y z
N MET A 1 -0.99 -16.80 -0.36
CA MET A 1 -0.63 -17.61 0.81
C MET A 1 -0.03 -18.90 0.29
N ARG A 2 1.12 -19.38 0.79
CA ARG A 2 1.78 -20.59 0.24
C ARG A 2 0.92 -21.87 0.36
N LEU A 3 -0.10 -21.83 1.23
CA LEU A 3 -1.03 -22.93 1.51
C LEU A 3 -2.51 -22.58 1.23
N SER A 4 -2.81 -21.51 0.46
CA SER A 4 -4.21 -21.18 0.16
C SER A 4 -4.86 -22.24 -0.70
N ASN A 5 -6.08 -22.64 -0.35
CA ASN A 5 -6.94 -23.43 -1.23
C ASN A 5 -7.32 -22.58 -2.46
N PRO A 6 -6.90 -22.96 -3.69
CA PRO A 6 -7.17 -22.19 -4.90
C PRO A 6 -8.67 -21.94 -5.15
N ALA A 7 -9.54 -22.86 -4.71
CA ALA A 7 -11.00 -22.75 -4.88
C ALA A 7 -11.65 -21.68 -3.98
N LYS A 8 -10.91 -21.08 -3.04
CA LYS A 8 -11.39 -20.03 -2.13
C LYS A 8 -10.74 -18.66 -2.37
N VAL A 9 -9.93 -18.53 -3.43
CA VAL A 9 -9.31 -17.25 -3.76
C VAL A 9 -10.34 -16.36 -4.47
N ASN A 10 -10.45 -15.11 -4.06
CA ASN A 10 -11.31 -14.12 -4.72
C ASN A 10 -10.92 -14.01 -6.21
N GLY A 11 -11.88 -14.18 -7.12
CA GLY A 11 -11.66 -14.11 -8.58
C GLY A 11 -11.06 -12.78 -9.05
N GLU A 12 -11.30 -11.69 -8.32
CA GLU A 12 -10.68 -10.39 -8.55
C GLU A 12 -9.14 -10.45 -8.53
N VAL A 13 -8.56 -11.33 -7.71
CA VAL A 13 -7.10 -11.48 -7.63
C VAL A 13 -6.52 -11.94 -8.97
N PHE A 14 -7.15 -12.93 -9.61
CA PHE A 14 -6.70 -13.42 -10.91
C PHE A 14 -6.91 -12.36 -12.00
N TYR A 15 -8.08 -11.71 -12.00
CA TYR A 15 -8.34 -10.60 -12.92
C TYR A 15 -7.28 -9.49 -12.80
N MET A 16 -6.92 -9.10 -11.59
CA MET A 16 -5.93 -8.05 -11.35
C MET A 16 -4.52 -8.48 -11.75
N ILE A 17 -4.12 -9.72 -11.48
CA ILE A 17 -2.82 -10.25 -11.92
C ILE A 17 -2.75 -10.26 -13.45
N ASP A 18 -3.76 -10.79 -14.12
CA ASP A 18 -3.81 -10.86 -15.59
C ASP A 18 -3.83 -9.45 -16.20
N ARG A 19 -4.57 -8.52 -15.58
CA ARG A 19 -4.61 -7.12 -15.99
C ARG A 19 -3.24 -6.46 -15.85
N ILE A 20 -2.57 -6.61 -14.70
CA ILE A 20 -1.25 -6.05 -14.46
C ILE A 20 -0.24 -6.63 -15.45
N GLU A 21 -0.23 -7.94 -15.66
CA GLU A 21 0.67 -8.58 -16.62
C GLU A 21 0.44 -8.07 -18.05
N LYS A 22 -0.83 -7.90 -18.46
CA LYS A 22 -1.18 -7.32 -19.76
C LYS A 22 -0.66 -5.89 -19.90
N GLU A 23 -0.91 -5.02 -18.92
CA GLU A 23 -0.49 -3.61 -18.98
C GLU A 23 1.04 -3.46 -18.91
N MET A 24 1.71 -4.29 -18.10
CA MET A 24 3.16 -4.31 -17.98
C MET A 24 3.85 -5.09 -19.11
N LYS A 25 3.08 -5.70 -20.02
CA LYS A 25 3.57 -6.52 -21.14
C LYS A 25 4.49 -7.66 -20.67
N GLY A 26 4.13 -8.28 -19.54
CA GLY A 26 4.85 -9.38 -18.92
C GLY A 26 4.83 -9.33 -17.40
N THR A 27 5.53 -10.28 -16.79
CA THR A 27 5.66 -10.41 -15.34
C THR A 27 6.82 -9.55 -14.81
N PRO A 28 6.95 -9.34 -13.49
CA PRO A 28 8.14 -8.69 -12.93
C PRO A 28 9.47 -9.36 -13.33
N LYS A 29 9.46 -10.66 -13.68
CA LYS A 29 10.66 -11.39 -14.14
C LYS A 29 11.00 -11.10 -15.60
N THR A 30 9.99 -10.91 -16.45
CA THR A 30 10.18 -10.79 -17.92
C THR A 30 10.13 -9.36 -18.42
N ALA A 31 9.50 -8.45 -17.67
CA ALA A 31 9.25 -7.07 -18.06
C ALA A 31 9.54 -6.05 -16.93
N LEU A 32 10.53 -6.31 -16.07
CA LEU A 32 10.85 -5.49 -14.89
C LEU A 32 10.94 -3.98 -15.17
N LYS A 33 11.54 -3.60 -16.30
CA LYS A 33 11.66 -2.19 -16.72
C LYS A 33 10.30 -1.50 -16.87
N ASN A 34 9.27 -2.21 -17.30
CA ASN A 34 7.92 -1.66 -17.44
C ASN A 34 7.32 -1.39 -16.06
N PHE A 35 7.52 -2.27 -15.08
CA PHE A 35 7.11 -2.02 -13.69
C PHE A 35 7.81 -0.78 -13.13
N TYR A 36 9.11 -0.60 -13.36
CA TYR A 36 9.82 0.61 -12.92
C TYR A 36 9.35 1.89 -13.63
N THR A 37 8.92 1.76 -14.88
CA THR A 37 8.47 2.91 -15.68
C THR A 37 7.06 3.36 -15.28
N HIS A 38 6.18 2.44 -14.90
CA HIS A 38 4.76 2.74 -14.65
C HIS A 38 4.41 2.85 -13.16
N SER A 39 5.20 2.28 -12.26
CA SER A 39 4.96 2.40 -10.82
C SER A 39 5.58 3.68 -10.25
N PRO A 40 4.86 4.45 -9.40
CA PRO A 40 5.42 5.63 -8.74
C PRO A 40 6.51 5.26 -7.70
N TYR A 41 6.46 4.03 -7.22
CA TYR A 41 7.46 3.45 -6.33
C TYR A 41 7.66 1.97 -6.66
N SER A 42 8.90 1.50 -6.59
CA SER A 42 9.24 0.09 -6.63
C SER A 42 10.45 -0.13 -5.74
N PHE A 43 10.31 -0.95 -4.70
CA PHE A 43 11.38 -1.20 -3.73
C PHE A 43 12.66 -1.74 -4.39
N SER A 44 12.54 -2.50 -5.48
CA SER A 44 13.70 -3.05 -6.18
C SER A 44 14.36 -2.07 -7.17
N ASP A 45 13.76 -0.91 -7.44
CA ASP A 45 14.37 0.13 -8.29
C ASP A 45 15.41 0.93 -7.51
N THR A 46 16.67 0.50 -7.59
CA THR A 46 17.80 1.16 -6.93
C THR A 46 18.25 2.45 -7.62
N THR A 47 17.61 2.89 -8.72
CA THR A 47 17.91 4.17 -9.38
C THR A 47 17.10 5.33 -8.81
N GLN A 48 16.03 5.01 -8.07
CA GLN A 48 15.05 5.94 -7.51
C GLN A 48 14.40 6.84 -8.57
N LYS A 49 14.33 6.40 -9.83
CA LYS A 49 13.93 7.28 -10.94
C LYS A 49 12.49 7.78 -10.79
N ALA A 50 11.55 6.89 -10.47
CA ALA A 50 10.13 7.26 -10.34
C ALA A 50 9.86 8.06 -9.07
N ILE A 51 10.36 7.57 -7.92
CA ILE A 51 10.13 8.18 -6.60
C ILE A 51 10.73 9.59 -6.47
N LYS A 52 11.83 9.90 -7.18
CA LYS A 52 12.42 11.25 -7.22
C LYS A 52 11.43 12.33 -7.69
N ASN A 53 10.44 11.97 -8.50
CA ASN A 53 9.38 12.90 -8.94
C ASN A 53 8.48 13.35 -7.78
N LEU A 54 8.51 12.65 -6.64
CA LEU A 54 7.66 12.90 -5.48
C LEU A 54 8.39 13.63 -4.34
N ILE A 55 9.67 14.01 -4.51
CA ILE A 55 10.47 14.65 -3.44
C ILE A 55 9.85 15.97 -2.95
N LYS A 56 9.20 16.72 -3.84
CA LYS A 56 8.56 18.00 -3.52
C LYS A 56 7.06 17.88 -3.25
N THR A 57 6.51 16.66 -3.30
CA THR A 57 5.08 16.42 -3.14
C THR A 57 4.84 15.97 -1.70
N PRO A 58 4.05 16.71 -0.91
CA PRO A 58 3.60 16.23 0.39
C PRO A 58 2.81 14.93 0.24
N ILE A 59 3.15 13.92 1.04
CA ILE A 59 2.54 12.60 0.96
C ILE A 59 2.19 12.12 2.37
N MET A 60 0.92 11.81 2.59
CA MET A 60 0.48 11.10 3.79
C MET A 60 -0.10 9.75 3.39
N ILE A 61 0.45 8.68 3.94
CA ILE A 61 -0.10 7.33 3.85
C ILE A 61 -0.69 6.98 5.22
N ILE A 62 -1.96 6.60 5.26
CA ILE A 62 -2.64 6.15 6.48
C ILE A 62 -2.90 4.65 6.36
N SER A 63 -2.50 3.87 7.36
CA SER A 63 -2.63 2.42 7.33
C SER A 63 -2.90 1.86 8.73
N GLU A 64 -3.78 0.86 8.85
CA GLU A 64 -3.90 0.02 10.05
C GLU A 64 -3.27 -1.33 9.72
N PRO A 65 -2.03 -1.62 10.15
CA PRO A 65 -1.36 -2.86 9.76
C PRO A 65 -2.08 -4.11 10.26
N ASP A 66 -2.59 -4.07 11.50
CA ASP A 66 -3.28 -5.14 12.26
C ASP A 66 -3.02 -6.57 11.74
N ILE A 67 -1.78 -7.02 11.90
CA ILE A 67 -1.36 -8.34 11.41
C ILE A 67 -2.13 -9.48 12.08
N GLN A 68 -2.56 -9.30 13.32
CA GLN A 68 -3.33 -10.31 14.04
C GLN A 68 -4.70 -10.52 13.40
N TRP A 69 -5.35 -9.44 12.96
CA TRP A 69 -6.57 -9.53 12.15
C TRP A 69 -6.31 -10.23 10.81
N TRP A 70 -5.25 -9.87 10.08
CA TRP A 70 -4.94 -10.50 8.79
C TRP A 70 -4.64 -11.99 8.90
N LEU A 71 -3.89 -12.40 9.93
CA LEU A 71 -3.59 -13.80 10.21
C LEU A 71 -4.86 -14.58 10.56
N ARG A 72 -5.75 -14.01 11.37
CA ARG A 72 -7.00 -14.69 11.79
C ARG A 72 -8.04 -14.76 10.68
N GLU A 73 -8.33 -13.65 10.01
CA GLU A 73 -9.44 -13.56 9.06
C GLU A 73 -9.08 -14.08 7.68
N ARG A 74 -7.80 -13.93 7.27
CA ARG A 74 -7.36 -14.25 5.91
C ARG A 74 -6.15 -15.17 5.85
N GLY A 75 -5.48 -15.43 6.98
CA GLY A 75 -4.19 -16.12 7.06
C GLY A 75 -3.10 -15.43 6.24
N TYR A 76 -3.19 -14.11 6.11
CA TYR A 76 -2.22 -13.29 5.39
C TYR A 76 -1.14 -12.82 6.37
N ASP A 77 0.12 -13.06 6.00
CA ASP A 77 1.27 -12.43 6.63
C ASP A 77 1.57 -11.07 5.97
N TYR A 78 2.63 -10.39 6.41
CA TYR A 78 3.00 -9.09 5.86
C TYR A 78 3.38 -9.10 4.37
N SER A 79 3.72 -10.25 3.77
CA SER A 79 3.96 -10.34 2.32
C SER A 79 2.69 -10.10 1.47
N TYR A 80 1.51 -10.12 2.11
CA TYR A 80 0.22 -9.83 1.50
C TYR A 80 -0.37 -8.49 1.99
N ASN A 81 0.43 -7.65 2.64
CA ASN A 81 0.00 -6.35 3.17
C ASN A 81 0.88 -5.23 2.58
N ASN A 82 0.27 -4.10 2.23
CA ASN A 82 0.97 -2.95 1.63
C ASN A 82 1.85 -2.17 2.63
N ILE A 83 1.73 -2.44 3.93
CA ILE A 83 2.46 -1.68 4.96
C ILE A 83 3.98 -1.68 4.78
N THR A 84 4.55 -2.77 4.25
CA THR A 84 6.00 -2.85 4.00
C THR A 84 6.42 -1.86 2.92
N ASP A 85 5.65 -1.77 1.84
CA ASP A 85 5.92 -0.83 0.74
C ASP A 85 5.68 0.62 1.18
N HIS A 86 4.64 0.86 1.99
CA HIS A 86 4.38 2.18 2.56
C HIS A 86 5.55 2.68 3.42
N ALA A 87 6.05 1.83 4.31
CA ALA A 87 7.18 2.16 5.19
C ALA A 87 8.46 2.40 4.38
N ALA A 88 8.73 1.55 3.39
CA ALA A 88 9.90 1.68 2.54
C ALA A 88 9.86 2.99 1.71
N MET A 89 8.72 3.27 1.06
CA MET A 89 8.51 4.46 0.25
C MET A 89 8.70 5.74 1.08
N VAL A 90 8.08 5.82 2.26
CA VAL A 90 8.18 6.99 3.13
C VAL A 90 9.61 7.19 3.65
N ASN A 91 10.27 6.12 4.13
CA ASN A 91 11.66 6.21 4.56
C ASN A 91 12.58 6.68 3.43
N GLU A 92 12.37 6.20 2.21
CA GLU A 92 13.16 6.60 1.05
C GLU A 92 12.93 8.05 0.65
N LEU A 93 11.66 8.50 0.61
CA LEU A 93 11.32 9.91 0.37
C LEU A 93 11.93 10.85 1.40
N GLN A 94 11.87 10.50 2.70
CA GLN A 94 12.49 11.28 3.76
C GLN A 94 14.01 11.36 3.59
N ARG A 95 14.67 10.24 3.24
CA ARG A 95 16.11 10.22 2.95
C ARG A 95 16.51 11.01 1.71
N LEU A 96 15.58 11.17 0.76
CA LEU A 96 15.74 12.03 -0.41
C LEU A 96 15.37 13.51 -0.13
N GLY A 97 15.03 13.86 1.11
CA GLY A 97 14.78 15.24 1.55
C GLY A 97 13.31 15.65 1.60
N ASN A 98 12.35 14.74 1.35
CA ASN A 98 10.93 15.02 1.51
C ASN A 98 10.50 14.84 2.97
N ASN A 99 10.65 15.89 3.78
CA ASN A 99 10.21 15.88 5.19
C ASN A 99 8.69 15.87 5.36
N ASN A 100 7.92 16.06 4.28
CA ASN A 100 6.46 16.03 4.27
C ASN A 100 5.89 14.69 3.81
N ALA A 101 6.75 13.69 3.57
CA ALA A 101 6.33 12.31 3.38
C ALA A 101 6.18 11.63 4.75
N VAL A 102 4.97 11.21 5.10
CA VAL A 102 4.64 10.62 6.41
C VAL A 102 3.80 9.35 6.27
N LEU A 103 4.09 8.37 7.12
CA LEU A 103 3.29 7.18 7.34
C LEU A 103 2.60 7.32 8.70
N VAL A 104 1.28 7.38 8.70
CA VAL A 104 0.45 7.39 9.91
C VAL A 104 -0.14 6.00 10.10
N THR A 105 0.35 5.29 11.12
CA THR A 105 -0.27 4.02 11.51
C THR A 105 -1.39 4.24 12.50
N THR A 106 -2.43 3.42 12.40
CA THR A 106 -3.56 3.43 13.33
C THR A 106 -3.69 2.08 14.04
N THR A 107 -4.49 2.05 15.10
CA THR A 107 -4.77 0.86 15.90
C THR A 107 -6.22 0.93 16.37
N ASP A 108 -6.96 -0.15 16.15
CA ASP A 108 -8.38 -0.27 16.54
C ASP A 108 -9.27 0.88 16.05
N LYS A 109 -9.02 1.37 14.83
CA LYS A 109 -9.84 2.39 14.15
C LYS A 109 -10.63 1.82 12.97
N GLY A 110 -10.24 0.66 12.43
CA GLY A 110 -10.86 0.10 11.23
C GLY A 110 -12.22 -0.57 11.44
N TYR A 111 -13.32 0.12 11.16
CA TYR A 111 -14.71 -0.36 11.23
C TYR A 111 -15.53 0.15 10.05
N ARG A 112 -16.18 -0.76 9.31
CA ARG A 112 -17.08 -0.41 8.20
C ARG A 112 -18.42 0.06 8.75
N LYS A 113 -19.04 1.01 8.04
CA LYS A 113 -20.40 1.46 8.33
C LYS A 113 -21.36 0.87 7.28
N PRO A 114 -22.65 0.63 7.64
CA PRO A 114 -23.31 0.99 8.89
C PRO A 114 -23.20 -0.05 10.02
N ASP A 115 -22.80 -1.28 9.71
CA ASP A 115 -22.84 -2.44 10.62
C ASP A 115 -21.75 -2.48 11.69
N ASN A 116 -20.80 -1.53 11.64
CA ASN A 116 -19.65 -1.48 12.54
C ASN A 116 -18.78 -2.74 12.48
N MET A 117 -18.71 -3.40 11.32
CA MET A 117 -17.89 -4.59 11.11
C MET A 117 -16.40 -4.24 11.12
N ARG A 118 -15.62 -4.90 11.97
CA ARG A 118 -14.16 -4.70 12.07
C ARG A 118 -13.48 -5.05 10.74
N HIS A 119 -12.69 -4.11 10.21
CA HIS A 119 -11.80 -4.35 9.08
C HIS A 119 -10.69 -3.28 9.06
N PRO A 120 -9.40 -3.63 9.13
CA PRO A 120 -8.31 -2.65 9.27
C PRO A 120 -8.19 -1.69 8.08
N HIS A 121 -8.58 -2.10 6.87
CA HIS A 121 -8.65 -1.18 5.72
C HIS A 121 -10.01 -0.44 5.57
N SER A 122 -10.67 -0.11 6.67
CA SER A 122 -11.91 0.70 6.61
C SER A 122 -11.57 2.19 6.52
N TRP A 123 -12.39 2.98 5.84
CA TRP A 123 -12.22 4.44 5.78
C TRP A 123 -12.22 5.12 7.16
N SER A 124 -12.78 4.49 8.19
CA SER A 124 -12.77 4.99 9.55
C SER A 124 -11.37 5.12 10.18
N ILE A 125 -10.33 4.53 9.57
CA ILE A 125 -8.93 4.76 10.01
C ILE A 125 -8.45 6.19 9.68
N ALA A 126 -9.10 6.84 8.73
CA ALA A 126 -8.75 8.15 8.23
C ALA A 126 -9.59 9.20 8.98
N ASP A 127 -8.99 9.86 9.97
CA ASP A 127 -9.65 10.94 10.72
C ASP A 127 -9.78 12.20 9.84
N PRO A 128 -11.01 12.64 9.50
CA PRO A 128 -11.22 13.79 8.62
C PRO A 128 -10.62 15.09 9.17
N GLU A 129 -10.67 15.33 10.49
CA GLU A 129 -10.16 16.56 11.09
C GLU A 129 -8.63 16.60 11.01
N GLN A 130 -7.98 15.46 11.30
CA GLN A 130 -6.53 15.31 11.18
C GLN A 130 -6.09 15.54 9.72
N ILE A 131 -6.79 14.94 8.77
CA ILE A 131 -6.46 15.04 7.33
C ILE A 131 -6.63 16.46 6.83
N ILE A 132 -7.75 17.11 7.13
CA ILE A 132 -7.99 18.50 6.73
C ILE A 132 -6.94 19.42 7.35
N LYS A 133 -6.60 19.24 8.63
CA LYS A 133 -5.55 20.01 9.30
C LYS A 133 -4.20 19.83 8.62
N TRP A 134 -3.83 18.59 8.27
CA TRP A 134 -2.60 18.30 7.55
C TRP A 134 -2.62 18.93 6.16
N LEU A 135 -3.67 18.76 5.36
CA LEU A 135 -3.78 19.36 4.03
C LEU A 135 -3.62 20.89 4.05
N ARG A 136 -4.14 21.56 5.08
CA ARG A 136 -4.02 23.02 5.26
C ARG A 136 -2.64 23.48 5.73
N SER A 137 -1.79 22.59 6.23
CA SER A 137 -0.43 22.92 6.68
C SER A 137 0.64 22.66 5.63
N GLN A 138 0.26 22.21 4.42
CA GLN A 138 1.19 21.93 3.33
C GLN A 138 1.61 23.18 2.57
#